data_AF-A0A534WG24-F1
#
_entry.id   AF-A0A534WG24-F1
#
_cell.length_a   1.000
_cell.length_b   1.000
_cell.length_c   1.000
_cell.angle_alpha   90.00
_cell.angle_beta   90.00
_cell.angle_gamma   90.00
#
_symmetry.space_group_name_H-M   'P 1'
#
loop_
_entity.id
_entity.type
_entity.pdbx_description
1 polymer ?
#
loop_
_entity_poly.entity_id
_entity_poly.type
_entity_poly.pdbx_seq_one_letter_code
_entity_poly.pdbx_strand_id
1 'polypeptide(L)'
;MLAEIVPPEILTPPDAYSRGFHRHNGALVIDGWLRRLAGQDARCRMVLGRLARAFLHVRGQQGLGFARLGDYARERLGMSARELQSLARVSARLEGLPEIRRAYENGEVSWAQVRLLIGVATPDTEGGWLALARGRTVRALAARIRGVRGGEGGEDDDAEEPHIRFRVRCPRRLPRVWRDTVELARRMAGTELTVGQAAEAIAAEGLSGRPAAPDPWPALWRPAAEPTDPDETHAAFPPALDWAAVREAIPMDVERLADGCETADPFVLDARLRRVVGARQRIDWQMGRLLRVFLDRRLCRLMGFRSAAHYATERLGCSARKVGALVTLERKSWQAPALGDAYRAGEVSWVRALAVLPVVGEQTAAAWVARAQEVTVRRLVDEVEWALAGRLPCEPVPPPPAGASLAGPERQMGAHGEDEWPEAGLAFTAPASVVALFQTAILAFRGPGQAHWQGLEALLDHVTTEWAGQPRHRDPVFARDGWRCAVPGCTSRRNLHDHHLLFRSRGGDNGRENRITVCAAHHLHGIHAGRVRAWGVAPDDVTWELGVRQGREPLLRLRGDRYVSPAA
;
A
#
# COMPACT_ATOMS: atom_id res chain seq x y z
N MET A 1 9.81 -21.01 16.23
CA MET A 1 8.92 -19.82 16.33
C MET A 1 9.70 -18.74 17.06
N LEU A 2 9.73 -17.49 16.56
CA LEU A 2 10.29 -16.38 17.33
C LEU A 2 9.35 -16.11 18.51
N ALA A 3 9.87 -16.08 19.73
CA ALA A 3 9.09 -15.71 20.91
C ALA A 3 8.53 -14.29 20.77
N GLU A 4 7.38 -14.04 21.38
CA GLU A 4 6.82 -12.69 21.47
C GLU A 4 7.74 -11.81 22.31
N ILE A 5 7.89 -10.56 21.88
CA ILE A 5 8.80 -9.61 22.52
C ILE A 5 8.12 -9.01 23.75
N VAL A 6 6.83 -8.74 23.60
CA VAL A 6 5.98 -8.22 24.66
C VAL A 6 5.36 -9.42 25.40
N PRO A 7 5.41 -9.44 26.74
CA PRO A 7 4.76 -10.49 27.53
C PRO A 7 3.26 -10.63 27.20
N PRO A 8 2.70 -11.85 27.15
CA PRO A 8 1.30 -12.10 26.80
C PRO A 8 0.29 -11.32 27.65
N GLU A 9 0.62 -11.06 28.92
CA GLU A 9 -0.21 -10.32 29.88
C GLU A 9 -0.34 -8.84 29.51
N ILE A 10 0.62 -8.31 28.75
CA ILE A 10 0.60 -6.92 28.26
C ILE A 10 -0.06 -6.86 26.87
N LEU A 11 0.07 -7.92 26.06
CA LEU A 11 -0.59 -8.06 24.75
C LEU A 11 -2.08 -8.37 24.84
N THR A 12 -2.52 -8.89 25.98
CA THR A 12 -3.93 -9.07 26.36
C THR A 12 -4.24 -8.05 27.44
N PRO A 13 -4.50 -6.78 27.09
CA PRO A 13 -4.75 -5.77 28.10
C PRO A 13 -5.94 -6.26 28.94
N PRO A 14 -5.88 -6.17 30.28
CA PRO A 14 -7.04 -6.41 31.11
C PRO A 14 -8.20 -5.61 30.52
N ASP A 15 -9.41 -6.17 30.57
CA ASP A 15 -10.66 -5.55 30.16
C ASP A 15 -10.49 -4.04 30.14
N ALA A 16 -10.56 -3.41 28.96
CA ALA A 16 -10.08 -2.04 28.75
C ALA A 16 -10.82 -0.97 29.60
N TYR A 17 -11.68 -1.43 30.50
CA TYR A 17 -12.58 -0.73 31.41
C TYR A 17 -12.45 -1.21 32.87
N SER A 18 -11.46 -2.04 33.19
CA SER A 18 -11.21 -2.52 34.55
C SER A 18 -10.86 -1.35 35.47
N ARG A 19 -11.40 -1.39 36.69
CA ARG A 19 -11.22 -0.33 37.70
C ARG A 19 -9.75 -0.18 38.16
N GLY A 20 -8.88 -1.13 37.84
CA GLY A 20 -7.47 -1.15 38.25
C GLY A 20 -6.47 -0.50 37.29
N PHE A 21 -6.90 0.04 36.13
CA PHE A 21 -5.96 0.62 35.16
C PHE A 21 -5.46 2.02 35.59
N HIS A 22 -4.23 2.09 36.12
CA HIS A 22 -3.56 3.36 36.39
C HIS A 22 -3.05 4.02 35.09
N ARG A 23 -3.75 5.06 34.63
CA ARG A 23 -3.50 5.68 33.31
C ARG A 23 -2.08 6.18 33.09
N HIS A 24 -1.45 6.79 34.10
CA HIS A 24 -0.10 7.33 33.99
C HIS A 24 0.94 6.21 33.88
N ASN A 25 0.93 5.25 34.81
CA ASN A 25 1.83 4.10 34.79
C ASN A 25 1.62 3.24 33.53
N GLY A 26 0.36 3.02 33.14
CA GLY A 26 0.01 2.30 31.92
C GLY A 26 0.53 3.00 30.66
N ALA A 27 0.51 4.33 30.61
CA ALA A 27 1.08 5.09 29.50
C ALA A 27 2.60 4.87 29.38
N LEU A 28 3.33 4.96 30.49
CA LEU A 28 4.78 4.75 30.52
C LEU A 28 5.18 3.31 30.17
N VAL A 29 4.48 2.31 30.70
CA VAL A 29 4.73 0.89 30.40
C VAL A 29 4.49 0.59 28.92
N ILE A 30 3.33 1.01 28.38
CA ILE A 30 3.00 0.76 26.98
C ILE A 30 3.97 1.50 26.05
N ASP A 31 4.32 2.76 26.35
CA ASP A 31 5.31 3.52 25.58
C ASP A 31 6.69 2.85 25.57
N GLY A 32 7.14 2.34 26.72
CA GLY A 32 8.40 1.59 26.82
C GLY A 32 8.43 0.41 25.86
N TRP A 33 7.38 -0.40 25.83
CA TRP A 33 7.26 -1.52 24.88
C TRP A 33 7.15 -1.08 23.42
N LEU A 34 6.40 -0.01 23.14
CA LEU A 34 6.30 0.54 21.79
C LEU A 34 7.66 1.04 21.26
N ARG A 35 8.48 1.67 22.11
CA ARG A 35 9.85 2.08 21.75
C ARG A 35 10.76 0.87 21.50
N ARG A 36 10.66 -0.20 22.30
CA ARG A 36 11.41 -1.45 22.08
C ARG A 36 11.05 -2.10 20.74
N LEU A 37 9.76 -2.22 20.44
CA LEU A 37 9.27 -2.73 19.15
C LEU A 37 9.76 -1.86 17.98
N ALA A 38 9.73 -0.53 18.11
CA ALA A 38 10.26 0.39 17.10
C ALA A 38 11.78 0.22 16.90
N GLY A 39 12.55 -0.01 17.97
CA GLY A 39 13.97 -0.34 17.90
C GLY A 39 14.25 -1.64 17.14
N GLN A 40 13.46 -2.69 17.38
CA GLN A 40 13.59 -3.95 16.64
C GLN A 40 13.16 -3.82 15.16
N ASP A 41 12.12 -3.04 14.84
CA ASP A 41 11.76 -2.73 13.44
C ASP A 41 12.91 -1.99 12.74
N ALA A 42 13.59 -1.06 13.43
CA ALA A 42 14.74 -0.35 12.88
C ALA A 42 15.89 -1.30 12.52
N ARG A 43 16.23 -2.26 13.39
CA ARG A 43 17.21 -3.31 13.08
C ARG A 43 16.78 -4.19 11.91
N CYS A 44 15.52 -4.60 11.86
CA CYS A 44 14.99 -5.32 10.70
C CYS A 44 15.12 -4.53 9.40
N ARG A 45 14.91 -3.20 9.42
CA ARG A 45 15.06 -2.34 8.24
C ARG A 45 16.49 -2.30 7.71
N MET A 46 17.51 -2.40 8.57
CA MET A 46 18.89 -2.46 8.10
C MET A 46 19.17 -3.75 7.33
N VAL A 47 18.79 -4.90 7.89
CA VAL A 47 18.93 -6.21 7.22
C VAL A 47 18.16 -6.21 5.91
N LEU A 48 16.91 -5.73 5.95
CA LEU A 48 16.05 -5.63 4.77
C LEU A 48 16.62 -4.68 3.72
N GLY A 49 17.26 -3.58 4.13
CA GLY A 49 17.90 -2.61 3.24
C GLY A 49 19.09 -3.18 2.48
N ARG A 50 19.96 -3.95 3.15
CA ARG A 50 21.09 -4.65 2.51
C ARG A 50 20.60 -5.68 1.49
N LEU A 51 19.65 -6.53 1.91
CA LEU A 51 19.01 -7.52 1.02
C LEU A 51 18.30 -6.85 -0.17
N ALA A 52 17.59 -5.76 0.07
CA ALA A 52 16.90 -5.02 -0.97
C ALA A 52 17.90 -4.43 -1.98
N ARG A 53 19.05 -3.90 -1.52
CA ARG A 53 20.09 -3.40 -2.43
C ARG A 53 20.63 -4.51 -3.32
N ALA A 54 21.01 -5.65 -2.74
CA ALA A 54 21.48 -6.80 -3.50
C ALA A 54 20.44 -7.27 -4.52
N PHE A 55 19.19 -7.39 -4.11
CA PHE A 55 18.07 -7.79 -4.97
C PHE A 55 17.84 -6.83 -6.14
N LEU A 56 17.88 -5.52 -5.89
CA LEU A 56 17.72 -4.51 -6.94
C LEU A 56 18.91 -4.48 -7.90
N HIS A 57 20.13 -4.69 -7.40
CA HIS A 57 21.34 -4.73 -8.21
C HIS A 57 21.27 -5.84 -9.28
N VAL A 58 20.83 -7.04 -8.90
CA VAL A 58 20.67 -8.17 -9.83
C VAL A 58 19.34 -8.18 -10.59
N ARG A 59 18.53 -7.11 -10.49
CA ARG A 59 17.16 -7.05 -11.04
C ARG A 59 16.33 -8.29 -10.68
N GLY A 60 16.40 -8.70 -9.42
CA GLY A 60 15.93 -10.00 -8.95
C GLY A 60 14.50 -10.33 -9.36
N GLN A 61 13.61 -9.33 -9.41
CA GLN A 61 12.22 -9.51 -9.84
C GLN A 61 12.10 -10.16 -11.22
N GLN A 62 12.98 -9.81 -12.18
CA GLN A 62 12.95 -10.36 -13.53
C GLN A 62 13.39 -11.82 -13.53
N GLY A 63 14.42 -12.17 -12.75
CA GLY A 63 14.85 -13.56 -12.54
C GLY A 63 13.77 -14.43 -11.91
N LEU A 64 12.88 -13.84 -11.11
CA LEU A 64 11.74 -14.50 -10.48
C LEU A 64 10.47 -14.52 -11.36
N GLY A 65 10.52 -14.03 -12.60
CA GLY A 65 9.39 -14.04 -13.54
C GLY A 65 8.44 -12.83 -13.42
N PHE A 66 8.77 -11.82 -12.62
CA PHE A 66 8.00 -10.58 -12.52
C PHE A 66 8.54 -9.51 -13.47
N ALA A 67 7.66 -8.91 -14.28
CA ALA A 67 8.04 -7.82 -15.18
C ALA A 67 8.39 -6.52 -14.41
N ARG A 68 7.71 -6.24 -13.30
CA ARG A 68 7.82 -4.98 -12.54
C ARG A 68 8.15 -5.24 -11.08
N LEU A 69 8.99 -4.39 -10.50
CA LEU A 69 9.34 -4.43 -9.07
C LEU A 69 8.10 -4.27 -8.16
N GLY A 70 7.15 -3.43 -8.57
CA GLY A 70 5.90 -3.20 -7.84
C GLY A 70 5.06 -4.46 -7.68
N ASP A 71 5.00 -5.30 -8.71
CA ASP A 71 4.22 -6.54 -8.68
C ASP A 71 4.91 -7.57 -7.78
N TYR A 72 6.23 -7.71 -7.91
CA TYR A 72 7.03 -8.54 -6.99
C TYR A 72 6.86 -8.09 -5.52
N ALA A 73 7.11 -6.82 -5.22
CA ALA A 73 7.09 -6.32 -3.83
C ALA A 73 5.71 -6.46 -3.19
N ARG A 74 4.64 -6.20 -3.96
CA ARG A 74 3.26 -6.36 -3.49
C ARG A 74 2.93 -7.83 -3.24
N GLU A 75 3.22 -8.69 -4.22
CA GLU A 75 2.79 -10.09 -4.21
C GLU A 75 3.62 -10.95 -3.24
N ARG A 76 4.94 -10.75 -3.20
CA ARG A 76 5.89 -11.58 -2.44
C ARG A 76 6.22 -11.02 -1.07
N LEU A 77 6.37 -9.70 -0.96
CA LEU A 77 6.84 -9.04 0.26
C LEU A 77 5.72 -8.31 1.02
N GLY A 78 4.52 -8.19 0.46
CA GLY A 78 3.42 -7.48 1.12
C GLY A 78 3.73 -6.01 1.42
N MET A 79 4.55 -5.36 0.60
CA MET A 79 4.93 -3.94 0.74
C MET A 79 4.97 -3.22 -0.60
N SER A 80 5.15 -1.89 -0.57
CA SER A 80 5.30 -1.12 -1.81
C SER A 80 6.72 -1.21 -2.38
N ALA A 81 6.85 -1.11 -3.72
CA ALA A 81 8.17 -0.97 -4.34
C ALA A 81 8.91 0.29 -3.86
N ARG A 82 8.21 1.39 -3.58
CA ARG A 82 8.81 2.62 -3.03
C ARG A 82 9.42 2.39 -1.66
N GLU A 83 8.79 1.58 -0.81
CA GLU A 83 9.37 1.18 0.48
C GLU A 83 10.64 0.35 0.28
N LEU A 84 10.59 -0.67 -0.57
CA LEU A 84 11.75 -1.53 -0.88
C LEU A 84 12.93 -0.71 -1.45
N GLN A 85 12.66 0.22 -2.36
CA GLN A 85 13.65 1.14 -2.92
C GLN A 85 14.18 2.12 -1.86
N SER A 86 13.31 2.64 -0.99
CA SER A 86 13.74 3.51 0.11
C SER A 86 14.67 2.79 1.07
N LEU A 87 14.40 1.52 1.38
CA LEU A 87 15.26 0.69 2.24
C LEU A 87 16.64 0.48 1.60
N ALA A 88 16.67 0.11 0.31
CA ALA A 88 17.92 -0.03 -0.43
C ALA A 88 18.71 1.29 -0.52
N ARG A 89 18.03 2.41 -0.82
CA ARG A 89 18.66 3.74 -0.91
C ARG A 89 19.27 4.16 0.43
N VAL A 90 18.50 4.04 1.52
CA VAL A 90 18.99 4.39 2.86
C VAL A 90 20.18 3.51 3.23
N SER A 91 20.09 2.20 3.02
CA SER A 91 21.19 1.27 3.29
C SER A 91 22.46 1.61 2.50
N ALA A 92 22.33 1.95 1.22
CA ALA A 92 23.47 2.34 0.39
C ALA A 92 24.11 3.66 0.86
N ARG A 93 23.31 4.67 1.23
CA ARG A 93 23.84 5.95 1.72
C ARG A 93 24.55 5.81 3.07
N LEU A 94 24.06 4.94 3.96
CA LEU A 94 24.68 4.68 5.26
C LEU A 94 26.03 3.97 5.18
N GLU A 95 26.43 3.40 4.04
CA GLU A 95 27.78 2.83 3.89
C GLU A 95 28.86 3.91 3.96
N GLY A 96 28.60 5.07 3.35
CA GLY A 96 29.49 6.24 3.38
C GLY A 96 29.26 7.21 4.54
N LEU A 97 28.38 6.87 5.48
CA LEU A 97 28.05 7.71 6.66
C LEU A 97 28.16 6.86 7.94
N PRO A 98 29.37 6.41 8.31
CA PRO A 98 29.58 5.49 9.42
C PRO A 98 29.11 6.00 10.78
N GLU A 99 29.22 7.32 11.06
CA GLU A 99 28.76 7.86 12.34
C GLU A 99 27.23 7.86 12.45
N ILE A 100 26.53 8.31 11.40
CA ILE A 100 25.06 8.27 11.36
C ILE A 100 24.56 6.82 11.38
N ARG A 101 25.23 5.91 10.67
CA ARG A 101 24.93 4.47 10.70
C ARG A 101 25.01 3.92 12.13
N ARG A 102 26.11 4.18 12.84
CA ARG A 102 26.29 3.74 14.23
C ARG A 102 25.25 4.34 15.17
N ALA A 103 24.91 5.61 15.01
CA ALA A 103 23.87 6.26 15.81
C ALA A 103 22.49 5.62 15.56
N TYR A 104 22.17 5.30 14.31
CA TYR A 104 20.93 4.61 13.96
C TYR A 104 20.88 3.19 14.54
N GLU A 105 21.97 2.44 14.40
CA GLU A 105 22.14 1.12 15.00
C GLU A 105 21.91 1.17 16.52
N ASN A 106 22.52 2.14 17.20
CA ASN A 106 22.38 2.29 18.65
C ASN A 106 21.02 2.82 19.11
N GLY A 107 20.12 3.19 18.20
CA GLY A 107 18.82 3.79 18.54
C GLY A 107 18.91 5.24 19.02
N GLU A 108 20.01 5.94 18.75
CA GLU A 108 20.21 7.36 19.10
C GLU A 108 19.44 8.29 18.15
N VAL A 109 19.22 7.85 16.90
CA VAL A 109 18.41 8.55 15.91
C VAL A 109 17.37 7.60 15.31
N SER A 110 16.18 8.12 15.03
CA SER A 110 15.08 7.34 14.46
C SER A 110 15.20 7.18 12.94
N TRP A 111 14.44 6.23 12.37
CA TRP A 111 14.35 6.06 10.92
C TRP A 111 13.91 7.34 10.19
N ALA A 112 12.99 8.11 10.80
CA ALA A 112 12.52 9.37 10.24
C ALA A 112 13.66 10.41 10.17
N GLN A 113 14.47 10.52 11.23
CA GLN A 113 15.65 11.38 11.24
C GLN A 113 16.69 10.92 10.23
N VAL A 114 17.01 9.62 10.17
CA VAL A 114 17.98 9.08 9.19
C VAL A 114 17.57 9.42 7.77
N ARG A 115 16.27 9.29 7.41
CA ARG A 115 15.79 9.64 6.07
C ARG A 115 15.99 11.11 5.71
N LEU A 116 15.93 12.02 6.69
CA LEU A 116 16.24 13.43 6.49
C LEU A 116 17.76 13.63 6.32
N LEU A 117 18.54 13.03 7.23
CA LEU A 117 19.99 13.21 7.29
C LEU A 117 20.70 12.70 6.03
N ILE A 118 20.35 11.53 5.49
CA ILE A 118 21.02 10.98 4.30
C ILE A 118 20.84 11.83 3.03
N GLY A 119 19.89 12.78 3.06
CA GLY A 119 19.62 13.72 1.97
C GLY A 119 20.46 15.00 2.03
N VAL A 120 21.23 15.22 3.10
CA VAL A 120 22.06 16.42 3.30
C VAL A 120 23.47 16.14 3.83
N ALA A 121 23.65 15.03 4.56
CA ALA A 121 24.93 14.69 5.16
C ALA A 121 25.91 14.11 4.14
N THR A 122 27.17 14.55 4.25
CA THR A 122 28.36 14.02 3.59
C THR A 122 29.29 13.40 4.63
N PRO A 123 30.30 12.59 4.25
CA PRO A 123 31.27 12.05 5.21
C PRO A 123 31.92 13.13 6.10
N ASP A 124 32.23 14.30 5.53
CA ASP A 124 32.87 15.39 6.28
C ASP A 124 31.90 16.16 7.19
N THR A 125 30.60 16.11 6.91
CA THR A 125 29.58 16.89 7.64
C THR A 125 28.71 16.04 8.56
N GLU A 126 28.85 14.71 8.54
CA GLU A 126 27.94 13.80 9.24
C GLU A 126 27.94 14.01 10.76
N GLY A 127 29.10 14.30 11.36
CA GLY A 127 29.22 14.56 12.80
C GLY A 127 28.45 15.80 13.23
N GLY A 128 28.52 16.89 12.45
CA GLY A 128 27.79 18.13 12.71
C GLY A 128 26.27 17.95 12.56
N TRP A 129 25.85 17.26 11.50
CA TRP A 129 24.44 16.91 11.30
C TRP A 129 23.90 15.98 12.38
N LEU A 130 24.72 15.03 12.86
CA LEU A 130 24.34 14.13 13.95
C LEU A 130 24.21 14.88 15.29
N ALA A 131 25.13 15.80 15.59
CA ALA A 131 25.04 16.66 16.76
C ALA A 131 23.76 17.51 16.74
N LEU A 132 23.38 18.03 15.57
CA LEU A 132 22.12 18.74 15.36
C LEU A 132 20.89 17.81 15.51
N ALA A 133 20.96 16.57 15.06
CA ALA A 133 19.81 15.66 15.16
C ALA A 133 19.54 15.20 16.60
N ARG A 134 20.58 15.02 17.42
CA ARG A 134 20.47 14.50 18.79
C ARG A 134 19.59 15.39 19.67
N GLY A 135 18.58 14.78 20.28
CA GLY A 135 17.65 15.46 21.19
C GLY A 135 16.67 16.43 20.50
N ARG A 136 16.71 16.57 19.18
CA ARG A 136 15.83 17.47 18.41
C ARG A 136 14.64 16.69 17.84
N THR A 137 13.46 17.32 17.78
CA THR A 137 12.28 16.69 17.18
C THR A 137 12.48 16.48 15.67
N VAL A 138 11.83 15.47 15.10
CA VAL A 138 11.86 15.18 13.66
C VAL A 138 11.37 16.39 12.88
N ARG A 139 10.30 17.03 13.36
CA ARG A 139 9.75 18.26 12.78
C ARG A 139 10.75 19.42 12.80
N ALA A 140 11.40 19.68 13.93
CA ALA A 140 12.41 20.72 14.06
C ALA A 140 13.62 20.44 13.14
N LEU A 141 14.11 19.19 13.12
CA LEU A 141 15.20 18.78 12.21
C LEU A 141 14.83 19.00 10.74
N ALA A 142 13.61 18.61 10.34
CA ALA A 142 13.13 18.84 8.98
C ALA A 142 13.02 20.33 8.65
N ALA A 143 12.55 21.16 9.59
CA ALA A 143 12.49 22.61 9.43
C ALA A 143 13.89 23.22 9.26
N ARG A 144 14.87 22.77 10.06
CA ARG A 144 16.25 23.24 9.97
C ARG A 144 16.89 22.88 8.64
N ILE A 145 16.69 21.66 8.16
CA ILE A 145 17.17 21.20 6.84
C ILE A 145 16.56 22.03 5.71
N ARG A 146 15.25 22.30 5.74
CA ARG A 146 14.60 23.17 4.76
C ARG A 146 15.17 24.59 4.79
N GLY A 147 15.43 25.14 5.99
CA GLY A 147 16.04 26.46 6.14
C GLY A 147 17.45 26.55 5.54
N VAL A 148 18.23 25.47 5.59
CA VAL A 148 19.56 25.40 4.95
C VAL A 148 19.43 25.33 3.42
N ARG A 149 18.47 24.54 2.90
CA ARG A 149 18.23 24.42 1.45
C ARG A 149 17.65 25.69 0.83
N GLY A 150 16.73 26.36 1.53
CA GLY A 150 16.12 27.61 1.07
C GLY A 150 17.07 28.82 1.03
N GLY A 151 18.27 28.71 1.60
CA GLY A 151 19.34 29.71 1.45
C GLY A 151 20.12 29.60 0.13
N GLU A 152 20.05 28.46 -0.55
CA GLU A 152 20.66 28.20 -1.86
C GLU A 152 19.57 28.00 -2.92
N GLY A 153 18.82 29.06 -3.25
CA GLY A 153 18.12 29.23 -4.53
C GLY A 153 17.26 28.08 -5.09
N GLY A 154 16.78 27.15 -4.26
CA GLY A 154 15.95 26.03 -4.67
C GLY A 154 14.54 26.21 -4.15
N GLU A 155 13.59 26.44 -5.06
CA GLU A 155 12.17 26.18 -4.79
C GLU A 155 12.02 24.68 -4.45
N ASP A 156 12.04 24.37 -3.15
CA ASP A 156 11.81 23.01 -2.64
C ASP A 156 10.30 22.69 -2.80
N ASP A 157 9.91 22.31 -4.02
CA ASP A 157 8.58 21.80 -4.43
C ASP A 157 8.27 20.40 -3.82
N ASP A 158 9.10 19.95 -2.87
CA ASP A 158 9.10 18.62 -2.25
C ASP A 158 8.29 18.56 -0.93
N ALA A 159 7.59 19.62 -0.55
CA ALA A 159 6.62 19.55 0.53
C ALA A 159 5.42 18.68 0.08
N GLU A 160 5.49 17.36 0.37
CA GLU A 160 4.44 16.39 0.03
C GLU A 160 3.06 16.96 0.34
N GLU A 161 2.30 17.27 -0.71
CA GLU A 161 1.03 17.96 -0.59
C GLU A 161 0.08 17.18 0.34
N PRO A 162 -0.59 17.87 1.30
CA PRO A 162 -1.46 17.19 2.24
C PRO A 162 -2.58 16.46 1.49
N HIS A 163 -2.70 15.16 1.77
CA HIS A 163 -3.81 14.37 1.26
C HIS A 163 -5.06 14.64 2.08
N ILE A 164 -6.17 14.96 1.42
CA ILE A 164 -7.46 15.21 2.05
C ILE A 164 -8.50 14.19 1.56
N ARG A 165 -9.57 14.03 2.34
CA ARG A 165 -10.65 13.09 2.01
C ARG A 165 -11.75 13.80 1.24
N PHE A 166 -11.98 13.37 0.00
CA PHE A 166 -13.19 13.70 -0.75
C PHE A 166 -14.36 12.84 -0.25
N ARG A 167 -15.55 13.43 -0.16
CA ARG A 167 -16.80 12.70 0.13
C ARG A 167 -17.99 13.38 -0.52
N VAL A 168 -18.85 12.60 -1.15
CA VAL A 168 -20.17 13.03 -1.64
C VAL A 168 -21.21 11.96 -1.28
N ARG A 169 -22.42 12.38 -0.88
CA ARG A 169 -23.56 11.47 -0.72
C ARG A 169 -24.24 11.30 -2.07
N CYS A 170 -24.56 10.08 -2.45
CA CYS A 170 -25.06 9.76 -3.78
C CYS A 170 -26.01 8.55 -3.77
N PRO A 171 -26.78 8.33 -4.86
CA PRO A 171 -27.52 7.09 -5.06
C PRO A 171 -26.62 5.85 -5.13
N ARG A 172 -27.20 4.67 -4.92
CA ARG A 172 -26.47 3.39 -4.82
C ARG A 172 -25.80 2.94 -6.11
N ARG A 173 -26.27 3.40 -7.26
CA ARG A 173 -25.65 3.08 -8.57
C ARG A 173 -24.32 3.79 -8.78
N LEU A 174 -24.15 5.00 -8.24
CA LEU A 174 -23.02 5.86 -8.58
C LEU A 174 -21.66 5.29 -8.17
N PRO A 175 -21.51 4.58 -7.02
CA PRO A 175 -20.29 3.84 -6.72
C PRO A 175 -19.92 2.76 -7.75
N ARG A 176 -20.90 2.11 -8.40
CA ARG A 176 -20.64 1.14 -9.48
C ARG A 176 -20.14 1.85 -10.74
N VAL A 177 -20.82 2.93 -11.13
CA VAL A 177 -20.40 3.81 -12.25
C VAL A 177 -18.97 4.30 -12.01
N TRP A 178 -18.70 4.82 -10.81
CA TRP A 178 -17.36 5.26 -10.41
C TRP A 178 -16.30 4.18 -10.56
N ARG A 179 -16.54 2.96 -10.07
CA ARG A 179 -15.61 1.83 -10.21
C ARG A 179 -15.33 1.54 -11.68
N ASP A 180 -16.37 1.51 -12.51
CA ASP A 180 -16.24 1.20 -13.94
C ASP A 180 -15.48 2.31 -14.68
N THR A 181 -15.73 3.59 -14.36
CA THR A 181 -14.99 4.73 -14.93
C THR A 181 -13.54 4.75 -14.44
N VAL A 182 -13.26 4.40 -13.18
CA VAL A 182 -11.89 4.25 -12.66
C VAL A 182 -11.15 3.14 -13.43
N GLU A 183 -11.80 2.01 -13.71
CA GLU A 183 -11.22 0.95 -14.54
C GLU A 183 -10.96 1.42 -15.97
N LEU A 184 -11.82 2.27 -16.53
CA LEU A 184 -11.59 2.86 -17.85
C LEU A 184 -10.40 3.84 -17.85
N ALA A 185 -10.29 4.72 -16.84
CA ALA A 185 -9.13 5.63 -16.67
C ALA A 185 -7.81 4.86 -16.62
N ARG A 186 -7.83 3.77 -15.86
CA ARG A 186 -6.77 2.77 -15.71
C ARG A 186 -6.37 2.13 -17.05
N ARG A 187 -7.32 1.84 -17.94
CA ARG A 187 -7.08 1.34 -19.31
C ARG A 187 -6.47 2.44 -20.19
N MET A 188 -7.04 3.63 -20.17
CA MET A 188 -6.56 4.79 -20.97
C MET A 188 -5.13 5.18 -20.58
N ALA A 189 -4.79 5.15 -19.30
CA ALA A 189 -3.44 5.44 -18.82
C ALA A 189 -2.41 4.33 -19.12
N GLY A 190 -2.85 3.13 -19.55
CA GLY A 190 -1.94 2.00 -19.82
C GLY A 190 -1.17 1.49 -18.58
N THR A 191 -1.62 1.83 -17.37
CA THR A 191 -0.99 1.44 -16.10
C THR A 191 -2.03 1.40 -14.99
N GLU A 192 -1.71 0.73 -13.89
CA GLU A 192 -2.53 0.89 -12.69
C GLU A 192 -2.43 2.31 -12.13
N LEU A 193 -3.59 2.83 -11.73
CA LEU A 193 -3.77 4.12 -11.08
C LEU A 193 -4.35 3.90 -9.68
N THR A 194 -3.86 4.67 -8.73
CA THR A 194 -4.58 4.86 -7.46
C THR A 194 -5.91 5.56 -7.72
N VAL A 195 -6.86 5.44 -6.77
CA VAL A 195 -8.16 6.12 -6.89
C VAL A 195 -8.01 7.64 -7.03
N GLY A 196 -7.02 8.25 -6.37
CA GLY A 196 -6.73 9.68 -6.52
C GLY A 196 -6.22 10.04 -7.91
N GLN A 197 -5.29 9.26 -8.47
CA GLN A 197 -4.79 9.47 -9.84
C GLN A 197 -5.88 9.23 -10.90
N ALA A 198 -6.78 8.26 -10.67
CA ALA A 198 -7.93 8.06 -11.53
C ALA A 198 -8.90 9.25 -11.45
N ALA A 199 -9.15 9.78 -10.24
CA ALA A 199 -9.95 10.99 -10.05
C ALA A 199 -9.35 12.20 -10.80
N GLU A 200 -8.04 12.38 -10.72
CA GLU A 200 -7.30 13.41 -11.46
C GLU A 200 -7.50 13.27 -12.98
N ALA A 201 -7.30 12.07 -13.53
CA ALA A 201 -7.51 11.80 -14.95
C ALA A 201 -8.96 12.04 -15.40
N ILE A 202 -9.94 11.61 -14.59
CA ILE A 202 -11.38 11.84 -14.86
C ILE A 202 -11.69 13.34 -14.85
N ALA A 203 -11.16 14.08 -13.88
CA ALA A 203 -11.36 15.53 -13.80
C ALA A 203 -10.73 16.25 -14.99
N ALA A 204 -9.50 15.88 -15.36
CA ALA A 204 -8.79 16.45 -16.49
C ALA A 204 -9.55 16.19 -17.81
N GLU A 205 -10.04 14.97 -18.04
CA GLU A 205 -10.86 14.64 -19.21
C GLU A 205 -12.15 15.49 -19.23
N GLY A 206 -12.89 15.54 -18.13
CA GLY A 206 -14.14 16.32 -18.08
C GLY A 206 -13.92 17.81 -18.31
N LEU A 207 -12.86 18.38 -17.72
CA LEU A 207 -12.51 19.79 -17.90
C LEU A 207 -11.96 20.10 -19.30
N SER A 208 -11.48 19.09 -20.03
CA SER A 208 -11.12 19.26 -21.45
C SER A 208 -12.36 19.44 -22.34
N GLY A 209 -13.49 18.82 -21.98
CA GLY A 209 -14.76 18.93 -22.70
C GLY A 209 -15.68 20.07 -22.22
N ARG A 210 -15.53 20.53 -20.97
CA ARG A 210 -16.30 21.64 -20.40
C ARG A 210 -15.46 22.53 -19.48
N PRO A 211 -15.44 23.85 -19.69
CA PRO A 211 -14.66 24.75 -18.84
C PRO A 211 -15.20 24.81 -17.41
N ALA A 212 -14.33 25.17 -16.46
CA ALA A 212 -14.69 25.31 -15.05
C ALA A 212 -15.83 26.33 -14.82
N ALA A 213 -16.78 25.96 -13.95
CA ALA A 213 -17.80 26.89 -13.48
C ALA A 213 -17.22 27.85 -12.42
N PRO A 214 -17.71 29.10 -12.31
CA PRO A 214 -17.26 30.06 -11.31
C PRO A 214 -17.73 29.75 -9.88
N ASP A 215 -18.65 28.79 -9.70
CA ASP A 215 -19.18 28.43 -8.39
C ASP A 215 -18.08 27.87 -7.47
N PRO A 216 -17.99 28.31 -6.21
CA PRO A 216 -17.07 27.72 -5.26
C PRO A 216 -17.62 26.40 -4.72
N TRP A 217 -16.75 25.39 -4.58
CA TRP A 217 -17.07 24.22 -3.75
C TRP A 217 -17.16 24.66 -2.28
N PRO A 218 -18.13 24.17 -1.47
CA PRO A 218 -18.21 24.53 -0.06
C PRO A 218 -16.86 24.29 0.64
N ALA A 219 -16.26 25.37 1.15
CA ALA A 219 -14.92 25.30 1.72
C ALA A 219 -14.89 24.27 2.86
N LEU A 220 -14.02 23.26 2.72
CA LEU A 220 -13.64 22.43 3.84
C LEU A 220 -12.72 23.27 4.72
N TRP A 221 -13.15 23.56 5.95
CA TRP A 221 -12.29 24.20 6.96
C TRP A 221 -10.93 23.49 7.01
N ARG A 222 -9.86 24.22 6.69
CA ARG A 222 -8.48 23.76 6.86
C ARG A 222 -7.93 24.44 8.12
N PRO A 223 -7.53 23.68 9.14
CA PRO A 223 -6.68 24.23 10.17
C PRO A 223 -5.38 24.72 9.49
N ALA A 224 -4.97 25.96 9.75
CA ALA A 224 -3.64 26.41 9.38
C ALA A 224 -2.60 25.47 10.01
N ALA A 225 -1.56 25.12 9.26
CA ALA A 225 -0.43 24.39 9.83
C ALA A 225 0.23 25.29 10.89
N GLU A 226 0.32 24.83 12.13
CA GLU A 226 1.04 25.58 13.17
C GLU A 226 2.51 25.77 12.75
N PRO A 227 3.07 26.98 12.95
CA PRO A 227 4.49 27.24 12.74
C PRO A 227 5.32 26.19 13.48
N THR A 228 6.34 25.65 12.82
CA THR A 228 7.25 24.67 13.44
C THR A 228 8.46 25.42 13.95
N ASP A 229 8.70 25.36 15.27
CA ASP A 229 9.93 25.86 15.89
C ASP A 229 11.12 24.98 15.44
N PRO A 230 12.11 25.53 14.71
CA PRO A 230 13.29 24.78 14.23
C PRO A 230 14.22 24.32 15.36
N ASP A 231 14.09 24.90 16.55
CA ASP A 231 14.93 24.64 17.71
C ASP A 231 14.21 23.80 18.79
N GLU A 232 13.00 23.31 18.51
CA GLU A 232 12.26 22.41 19.40
C GLU A 232 13.07 21.13 19.68
N THR A 233 13.36 20.91 20.95
CA THR A 233 14.04 19.70 21.44
C THR A 233 13.11 18.85 22.29
N HIS A 234 13.58 17.66 22.68
CA HIS A 234 12.87 16.77 23.59
C HIS A 234 12.59 17.42 24.97
N ALA A 235 13.27 18.52 25.32
CA ALA A 235 12.98 19.32 26.51
C ALA A 235 11.58 19.98 26.49
N ALA A 236 10.96 20.11 25.32
CA ALA A 236 9.57 20.58 25.19
C ALA A 236 8.53 19.56 25.71
N PHE A 237 8.95 18.32 26.01
CA PHE A 237 8.08 17.26 26.52
C PHE A 237 8.24 17.06 28.03
N PRO A 238 7.27 16.40 28.71
CA PRO A 238 7.37 16.16 30.15
C PRO A 238 8.69 15.46 30.54
N PRO A 239 9.37 15.90 31.62
CA PRO A 239 10.69 15.37 32.01
C PRO A 239 10.67 13.90 32.44
N ALA A 240 9.48 13.38 32.79
CA ALA A 240 9.29 11.97 33.12
C ALA A 240 9.40 11.03 31.89
N LEU A 241 9.43 11.57 30.67
CA LEU A 241 9.59 10.76 29.47
C LEU A 241 11.04 10.34 29.27
N ASP A 242 11.28 9.04 29.29
CA ASP A 242 12.59 8.48 28.97
C ASP A 242 12.88 8.60 27.46
N TRP A 243 13.88 9.38 27.06
CA TRP A 243 14.34 9.52 25.68
C TRP A 243 15.63 8.74 25.40
N ALA A 244 16.09 7.91 26.35
CA ALA A 244 17.28 7.10 26.15
C ALA A 244 17.14 6.18 24.94
N ALA A 245 18.28 5.97 24.28
CA ALA A 245 18.39 5.12 23.12
C ALA A 245 18.00 3.68 23.49
N VAL A 246 17.03 3.13 22.76
CA VAL A 246 16.55 1.77 23.00
C VAL A 246 17.34 0.80 22.14
N ARG A 247 18.31 0.13 22.77
CA ARG A 247 19.13 -0.91 22.13
C ARG A 247 18.44 -2.26 22.27
N GLU A 248 17.76 -2.66 21.22
CA GLU A 248 17.10 -3.97 21.15
C GLU A 248 17.79 -4.83 20.10
N ALA A 249 18.11 -6.07 20.49
CA ALA A 249 18.63 -7.06 19.57
C ALA A 249 17.49 -7.67 18.75
N ILE A 250 17.75 -7.97 17.48
CA ILE A 250 16.91 -8.88 16.71
C ILE A 250 17.47 -10.30 16.84
N PRO A 251 16.64 -11.34 16.68
CA PRO A 251 17.12 -12.72 16.68
C PRO A 251 18.29 -12.90 15.70
N MET A 252 19.37 -13.55 16.15
CA MET A 252 20.60 -13.72 15.36
C MET A 252 20.35 -14.36 13.99
N ASP A 253 19.36 -15.26 13.90
CA ASP A 253 18.96 -15.90 12.66
C ASP A 253 18.34 -14.92 11.65
N VAL A 254 17.78 -13.79 12.09
CA VAL A 254 17.30 -12.69 11.24
C VAL A 254 18.46 -11.79 10.84
N GLU A 255 19.35 -11.45 11.78
CA GLU A 255 20.51 -10.60 11.50
C GLU A 255 21.42 -11.21 10.42
N ARG A 256 21.72 -12.51 10.56
CA ARG A 256 22.57 -13.28 9.63
C ARG A 256 21.97 -13.47 8.23
N LEU A 257 20.71 -13.07 8.00
CA LEU A 257 20.13 -13.15 6.65
C LEU A 257 20.83 -12.22 5.66
N ALA A 258 21.44 -11.13 6.13
CA ALA A 258 22.22 -10.22 5.29
C ALA A 258 23.59 -10.79 4.89
N ASP A 259 24.09 -11.85 5.55
CA ASP A 259 25.42 -12.39 5.32
C ASP A 259 25.57 -12.92 3.87
N GLY A 260 26.56 -12.40 3.14
CA GLY A 260 26.85 -12.80 1.75
C GLY A 260 25.69 -12.53 0.78
N CYS A 261 24.89 -11.50 1.03
CA CYS A 261 23.75 -11.17 0.16
C CYS A 261 24.19 -10.67 -1.22
N GLU A 262 25.39 -10.12 -1.35
CA GLU A 262 25.93 -9.53 -2.57
C GLU A 262 26.13 -10.57 -3.68
N THR A 263 26.37 -11.83 -3.33
CA THR A 263 26.60 -12.95 -4.27
C THR A 263 25.41 -13.90 -4.35
N ALA A 264 24.33 -13.64 -3.61
CA ALA A 264 23.17 -14.53 -3.56
C ALA A 264 22.31 -14.41 -4.81
N ASP A 265 21.76 -15.53 -5.28
CA ASP A 265 20.82 -15.53 -6.39
C ASP A 265 19.46 -14.89 -5.99
N PRO A 266 18.65 -14.44 -6.97
CA PRO A 266 17.35 -13.81 -6.69
C PRO A 266 16.37 -14.64 -5.85
N PHE A 267 16.42 -15.97 -5.92
CA PHE A 267 15.52 -16.86 -5.19
C PHE A 267 15.91 -16.95 -3.72
N VAL A 268 17.21 -17.01 -3.45
CA VAL A 268 17.75 -16.92 -2.08
C VAL A 268 17.45 -15.56 -1.47
N LEU A 269 17.64 -14.49 -2.23
CA LEU A 269 17.32 -13.13 -1.78
C LEU A 269 15.83 -12.96 -1.48
N ASP A 270 14.93 -13.47 -2.32
CA ASP A 270 13.49 -13.47 -2.05
C ASP A 270 13.14 -14.19 -0.75
N ALA A 271 13.68 -15.40 -0.54
CA ALA A 271 13.44 -16.17 0.68
C ALA A 271 13.91 -15.41 1.94
N ARG A 272 15.09 -14.77 1.87
CA ARG A 272 15.65 -13.97 2.97
C ARG A 272 14.84 -12.71 3.23
N LEU A 273 14.47 -11.96 2.18
CA LEU A 273 13.60 -10.79 2.26
C LEU A 273 12.28 -11.14 2.95
N ARG A 274 11.62 -12.22 2.53
CA ARG A 274 10.35 -12.70 3.13
C ARG A 274 10.49 -13.08 4.60
N ARG A 275 11.61 -13.69 5.00
CA ARG A 275 11.85 -14.03 6.42
C ARG A 275 12.00 -12.79 7.29
N VAL A 276 12.71 -11.76 6.83
CA VAL A 276 12.80 -10.48 7.55
C VAL A 276 11.43 -9.78 7.60
N VAL A 277 10.68 -9.78 6.50
CA VAL A 277 9.30 -9.24 6.45
C VAL A 277 8.39 -9.95 7.45
N GLY A 278 8.46 -11.28 7.56
CA GLY A 278 7.68 -12.02 8.55
C GLY A 278 8.06 -11.67 10.00
N ALA A 279 9.34 -11.37 10.26
CA ALA A 279 9.77 -10.87 11.57
C ALA A 279 9.18 -9.47 11.85
N ARG A 280 9.24 -8.56 10.88
CA ARG A 280 8.62 -7.23 10.97
C ARG A 280 7.11 -7.29 11.17
N GLN A 281 6.42 -8.22 10.51
CA GLN A 281 4.97 -8.37 10.65
C GLN A 281 4.57 -8.79 12.08
N ARG A 282 5.38 -9.62 12.76
CA ARG A 282 5.17 -9.94 14.19
C ARG A 282 5.38 -8.75 15.11
N ILE A 283 6.36 -7.89 14.81
CA ILE A 283 6.57 -6.63 15.52
C ILE A 283 5.36 -5.71 15.31
N ASP A 284 4.93 -5.56 14.06
CA ASP A 284 3.80 -4.73 13.68
C ASP A 284 2.49 -5.20 14.35
N TRP A 285 2.23 -6.51 14.42
CA TRP A 285 1.07 -7.04 15.15
C TRP A 285 1.08 -6.65 16.64
N GLN A 286 2.22 -6.80 17.34
CA GLN A 286 2.36 -6.38 18.74
C GLN A 286 2.21 -4.87 18.89
N MET A 287 2.79 -4.08 17.97
CA MET A 287 2.63 -2.62 17.95
C MET A 287 1.16 -2.24 17.80
N GLY A 288 0.42 -2.90 16.91
CA GLY A 288 -1.00 -2.66 16.70
C GLY A 288 -1.83 -2.86 17.97
N ARG A 289 -1.64 -4.02 18.64
CA ARG A 289 -2.29 -4.36 19.93
C ARG A 289 -2.10 -3.27 20.98
N LEU A 290 -0.84 -2.86 21.18
CA LEU A 290 -0.48 -1.81 22.15
C LEU A 290 -0.99 -0.42 21.74
N LEU A 291 -0.81 -0.04 20.47
CA LEU A 291 -1.25 1.26 19.94
C LEU A 291 -2.75 1.43 20.03
N ARG A 292 -3.55 0.37 19.82
CA ARG A 292 -5.00 0.45 19.97
C ARG A 292 -5.36 0.91 21.39
N VAL A 293 -4.84 0.23 22.40
CA VAL A 293 -5.10 0.56 23.81
C VAL A 293 -4.60 1.97 24.15
N PHE A 294 -3.38 2.28 23.71
CA PHE A 294 -2.72 3.54 23.95
C PHE A 294 -3.51 4.73 23.40
N LEU A 295 -4.02 4.61 22.17
CA LEU A 295 -4.77 5.67 21.50
C LEU A 295 -6.24 5.72 21.92
N ASP A 296 -6.91 4.58 22.11
CA ASP A 296 -8.30 4.53 22.57
C ASP A 296 -8.46 5.19 23.96
N ARG A 297 -7.48 5.01 24.85
CA ARG A 297 -7.45 5.66 26.18
C ARG A 297 -6.85 7.07 26.19
N ARG A 298 -6.49 7.61 25.01
CA ARG A 298 -5.87 8.93 24.81
C ARG A 298 -4.59 9.14 25.65
N LEU A 299 -3.80 8.08 25.84
CA LEU A 299 -2.60 8.13 26.69
C LEU A 299 -1.50 9.01 26.09
N CYS A 300 -1.44 9.13 24.76
CA CYS A 300 -0.52 10.04 24.08
C CYS A 300 -0.66 11.50 24.57
N ARG A 301 -1.88 11.97 24.84
CA ARG A 301 -2.11 13.34 25.33
C ARG A 301 -1.63 13.52 26.77
N LEU A 302 -1.77 12.49 27.61
CA LEU A 302 -1.25 12.51 28.98
C LEU A 302 0.28 12.63 29.01
N MET A 303 0.93 12.16 27.95
CA MET A 303 2.38 12.23 27.76
C MET A 303 2.83 13.51 27.01
N GLY A 304 1.95 14.50 26.83
CA GLY A 304 2.28 15.77 26.18
C GLY A 304 2.24 15.76 24.65
N PHE A 305 1.81 14.68 24.00
CA PHE A 305 1.69 14.64 22.54
C PHE A 305 0.33 15.19 22.08
N ARG A 306 0.36 16.17 21.16
CA ARG A 306 -0.83 16.79 20.55
C ARG A 306 -1.76 15.81 19.83
N SER A 307 -1.20 14.77 19.21
CA SER A 307 -1.96 13.80 18.42
C SER A 307 -1.26 12.44 18.33
N ALA A 308 -1.98 11.43 17.85
CA ALA A 308 -1.39 10.13 17.51
C ALA A 308 -0.31 10.25 16.42
N ALA A 309 -0.47 11.18 15.46
CA ALA A 309 0.50 11.44 14.42
C ALA A 309 1.79 12.07 14.98
N HIS A 310 1.64 12.99 15.94
CA HIS A 310 2.77 13.59 16.66
C HIS A 310 3.54 12.52 17.44
N TYR A 311 2.83 11.69 18.21
CA TYR A 311 3.43 10.56 18.92
C TYR A 311 4.14 9.58 17.97
N ALA A 312 3.48 9.14 16.90
CA ALA A 312 4.07 8.20 15.94
C ALA A 312 5.39 8.71 15.33
N THR A 313 5.42 9.99 14.95
CA THR A 313 6.56 10.59 14.27
C THR A 313 7.70 10.85 15.25
N GLU A 314 7.42 11.59 16.33
CA GLU A 314 8.46 12.05 17.25
C GLU A 314 8.96 10.95 18.18
N ARG A 315 8.06 10.07 18.63
CA ARG A 315 8.37 9.06 19.65
C ARG A 315 8.77 7.71 19.08
N LEU A 316 8.12 7.28 17.99
CA LEU A 316 8.33 5.95 17.41
C LEU A 316 9.10 5.96 16.07
N GLY A 317 9.37 7.13 15.49
CA GLY A 317 10.01 7.24 14.17
C GLY A 317 9.20 6.59 13.04
N CYS A 318 7.89 6.44 13.22
CA CYS A 318 6.96 5.77 12.30
C CYS A 318 6.01 6.78 11.65
N SER A 319 5.54 6.47 10.44
CA SER A 319 4.54 7.34 9.80
C SER A 319 3.18 7.21 10.50
N ALA A 320 2.46 8.33 10.60
CA ALA A 320 1.09 8.35 11.13
C ALA A 320 0.16 7.40 10.35
N ARG A 321 0.40 7.24 9.04
CA ARG A 321 -0.33 6.29 8.18
C ARG A 321 -0.13 4.84 8.62
N LYS A 322 1.11 4.43 8.95
CA LYS A 322 1.40 3.08 9.46
C LYS A 322 0.68 2.84 10.78
N VAL A 323 0.83 3.76 11.74
CA VAL A 323 0.17 3.66 13.06
C VAL A 323 -1.35 3.62 12.93
N GLY A 324 -1.94 4.47 12.09
CA GLY A 324 -3.37 4.44 11.81
C GLY A 324 -3.83 3.11 11.23
N ALA A 325 -3.12 2.58 10.24
CA ALA A 325 -3.43 1.29 9.62
C ALA A 325 -3.31 0.12 10.60
N LEU A 326 -2.28 0.10 11.46
CA LEU A 326 -2.12 -0.92 12.51
C LEU A 326 -3.29 -0.91 13.49
N VAL A 327 -3.71 0.28 13.93
CA VAL A 327 -4.83 0.44 14.87
C VAL A 327 -6.16 0.07 14.21
N THR A 328 -6.37 0.42 12.94
CA THR A 328 -7.55 -0.01 12.19
C THR A 328 -7.60 -1.52 12.04
N LEU A 329 -6.48 -2.15 11.67
CA LEU A 329 -6.37 -3.61 11.54
C LEU A 329 -6.64 -4.30 12.89
N GLU A 330 -6.02 -3.82 13.95
CA GLU A 330 -6.18 -4.36 15.29
C GLU A 330 -7.62 -4.20 15.82
N ARG A 331 -8.29 -3.05 15.58
CA ARG A 331 -9.72 -2.91 15.90
C ARG A 331 -10.57 -3.92 15.13
N LYS A 332 -10.25 -4.16 13.85
CA LYS A 332 -10.96 -5.13 13.03
C LYS A 332 -10.71 -6.57 13.45
N SER A 333 -9.51 -6.92 13.93
CA SER A 333 -9.23 -8.29 14.38
C SER A 333 -10.05 -8.72 15.60
N TRP A 334 -10.55 -7.80 16.43
CA TRP A 334 -11.51 -8.17 17.50
C TRP A 334 -12.91 -8.48 16.96
N GLN A 335 -13.31 -7.86 15.84
CA GLN A 335 -14.58 -8.13 15.17
C GLN A 335 -14.49 -9.34 14.24
N ALA A 336 -13.28 -9.66 13.76
CA ALA A 336 -12.99 -10.74 12.84
C ALA A 336 -11.71 -11.46 13.28
N PRO A 337 -11.75 -12.31 14.33
CA PRO A 337 -10.59 -12.98 14.90
C PRO A 337 -9.74 -13.73 13.88
N ALA A 338 -10.39 -14.44 12.93
CA ALA A 338 -9.72 -15.17 11.87
C ALA A 338 -8.76 -14.29 11.03
N LEU A 339 -9.08 -13.01 10.81
CA LEU A 339 -8.16 -12.08 10.13
C LEU A 339 -6.94 -11.73 10.99
N GLY A 340 -7.17 -11.50 12.29
CA GLY A 340 -6.11 -11.20 13.25
C GLY A 340 -5.13 -12.35 13.40
N ASP A 341 -5.65 -13.57 13.52
CA ASP A 341 -4.86 -14.79 13.68
C ASP A 341 -4.04 -15.09 12.41
N ALA A 342 -4.65 -15.01 11.23
CA ALA A 342 -3.95 -15.19 9.96
C ALA A 342 -2.87 -14.11 9.73
N TYR A 343 -3.13 -12.86 10.12
CA TYR A 343 -2.13 -11.79 10.07
C TYR A 343 -0.99 -12.02 11.08
N ARG A 344 -1.27 -12.45 12.31
CA ARG A 344 -0.24 -12.78 13.31
C ARG A 344 0.63 -13.95 12.86
N ALA A 345 0.02 -14.98 12.26
CA ALA A 345 0.71 -16.16 11.75
C ALA A 345 1.55 -15.87 10.50
N GLY A 346 1.29 -14.77 9.79
CA GLY A 346 1.96 -14.43 8.54
C GLY A 346 1.37 -15.12 7.31
N GLU A 347 0.22 -15.76 7.44
CA GLU A 347 -0.52 -16.40 6.34
C GLU A 347 -1.11 -15.35 5.40
N VAL A 348 -1.55 -14.22 5.97
CA VAL A 348 -2.02 -13.04 5.23
C VAL A 348 -1.02 -11.91 5.45
N SER A 349 -0.44 -11.42 4.35
CA SER A 349 0.52 -10.31 4.39
C SER A 349 -0.16 -8.98 4.75
N TRP A 350 0.63 -7.99 5.17
CA TRP A 350 0.16 -6.61 5.43
C TRP A 350 -0.75 -6.06 4.33
N VAL A 351 -0.32 -6.11 3.06
CA VAL A 351 -1.12 -5.61 1.94
C VAL A 351 -2.42 -6.38 1.76
N ARG A 352 -2.41 -7.71 1.91
CA ARG A 352 -3.61 -8.55 1.80
C ARG A 352 -4.60 -8.27 2.93
N ALA A 353 -4.09 -8.11 4.16
CA ALA A 353 -4.90 -7.75 5.32
C ALA A 353 -5.58 -6.39 5.10
N LEU A 354 -4.82 -5.37 4.68
CA LEU A 354 -5.38 -4.04 4.37
C LEU A 354 -6.39 -4.07 3.22
N ALA A 355 -6.19 -4.93 2.21
CA ALA A 355 -7.12 -5.06 1.09
C ALA A 355 -8.49 -5.56 1.56
N VAL A 356 -8.56 -6.55 2.45
CA VAL A 356 -9.84 -7.13 2.88
C VAL A 356 -10.53 -6.37 4.01
N LEU A 357 -9.83 -5.45 4.70
CA LEU A 357 -10.39 -4.64 5.80
C LEU A 357 -11.79 -4.02 5.52
N PRO A 358 -12.08 -3.49 4.32
CA PRO A 358 -13.36 -2.85 4.04
C PRO A 358 -14.56 -3.81 3.98
N VAL A 359 -14.33 -5.10 3.66
CA VAL A 359 -15.37 -6.09 3.39
C VAL A 359 -15.48 -7.20 4.44
N VAL A 360 -14.42 -7.40 5.21
CA VAL A 360 -14.35 -8.45 6.23
C VAL A 360 -15.29 -8.13 7.41
N GLY A 361 -16.14 -9.08 7.79
CA GLY A 361 -16.94 -9.08 9.00
C GLY A 361 -16.81 -10.42 9.72
N GLU A 362 -17.32 -10.54 10.94
CA GLU A 362 -17.21 -11.76 11.76
C GLU A 362 -17.58 -13.04 10.97
N GLN A 363 -18.74 -13.01 10.31
CA GLN A 363 -19.28 -14.14 9.55
C GLN A 363 -18.53 -14.43 8.23
N THR A 364 -17.88 -13.42 7.64
CA THR A 364 -17.18 -13.56 6.35
C THR A 364 -15.66 -13.64 6.50
N ALA A 365 -15.13 -13.54 7.72
CA ALA A 365 -13.71 -13.45 8.00
C ALA A 365 -12.94 -14.66 7.48
N ALA A 366 -13.38 -15.87 7.83
CA ALA A 366 -12.74 -17.10 7.39
C ALA A 366 -12.71 -17.21 5.85
N ALA A 367 -13.81 -16.86 5.18
CA ALA A 367 -13.91 -16.92 3.72
C ALA A 367 -12.98 -15.91 3.03
N TRP A 368 -12.94 -14.66 3.50
CA TRP A 368 -12.03 -13.65 2.95
C TRP A 368 -10.56 -13.95 3.26
N VAL A 369 -10.25 -14.53 4.42
CA VAL A 369 -8.89 -14.99 4.75
C VAL A 369 -8.47 -16.12 3.82
N ALA A 370 -9.31 -17.14 3.63
CA ALA A 370 -9.04 -18.24 2.70
C ALA A 370 -8.84 -17.72 1.27
N ARG A 371 -9.73 -16.84 0.79
CA ARG A 371 -9.59 -16.21 -0.52
C ARG A 371 -8.31 -15.39 -0.62
N ALA A 372 -7.98 -14.63 0.41
CA ALA A 372 -6.74 -13.88 0.50
C ALA A 372 -5.50 -14.76 0.60
N GLN A 373 -5.57 -16.09 0.72
CA GLN A 373 -4.42 -16.99 0.55
C GLN A 373 -4.43 -17.64 -0.83
N GLU A 374 -5.62 -17.85 -1.39
CA GLU A 374 -5.87 -18.57 -2.64
C GLU A 374 -5.53 -17.78 -3.91
N VAL A 375 -5.73 -16.46 -3.94
CA VAL A 375 -5.55 -15.66 -5.17
C VAL A 375 -4.40 -14.65 -5.09
N THR A 376 -3.96 -14.15 -6.25
CA THR A 376 -3.01 -13.03 -6.33
C THR A 376 -3.55 -11.78 -5.62
N VAL A 377 -2.66 -10.90 -5.16
CA VAL A 377 -3.08 -9.63 -4.53
C VAL A 377 -3.90 -8.78 -5.49
N ARG A 378 -3.54 -8.78 -6.78
CA ARG A 378 -4.30 -8.09 -7.83
C ARG A 378 -5.74 -8.57 -7.87
N ARG A 379 -5.94 -9.90 -7.99
CA ARG A 379 -7.28 -10.50 -8.02
C ARG A 379 -8.05 -10.26 -6.72
N LEU A 380 -7.39 -10.34 -5.57
CA LEU A 380 -8.01 -10.04 -4.28
C LEU A 380 -8.56 -8.60 -4.23
N VAL A 381 -7.78 -7.63 -4.72
CA VAL A 381 -8.22 -6.23 -4.78
C VAL A 381 -9.41 -6.07 -5.73
N ASP A 382 -9.38 -6.70 -6.90
CA ASP A 382 -10.51 -6.66 -7.85
C ASP A 382 -11.79 -7.26 -7.23
N GLU A 383 -11.68 -8.37 -6.49
CA GLU A 383 -12.81 -9.00 -5.80
C GLU A 383 -13.37 -8.15 -4.65
N VAL A 384 -12.49 -7.45 -3.91
CA VAL A 384 -12.90 -6.50 -2.87
C VAL A 384 -13.59 -5.27 -3.48
N GLU A 385 -13.02 -4.69 -4.55
CA GLU A 385 -13.63 -3.57 -5.29
C GLU A 385 -15.01 -3.97 -5.84
N TRP A 386 -15.15 -5.19 -6.35
CA TRP A 386 -16.42 -5.77 -6.77
C TRP A 386 -17.42 -5.90 -5.61
N ALA A 387 -17.00 -6.47 -4.48
CA ALA A 387 -17.85 -6.67 -3.31
C ALA A 387 -18.35 -5.33 -2.73
N LEU A 388 -17.49 -4.30 -2.67
CA LEU A 388 -17.87 -2.97 -2.19
C LEU A 388 -18.88 -2.28 -3.12
N ALA A 389 -18.75 -2.46 -4.44
CA ALA A 389 -19.69 -1.92 -5.41
C ALA A 389 -21.05 -2.67 -5.39
N GLY A 390 -21.03 -3.94 -5.00
CA GLY A 390 -22.21 -4.82 -4.90
C GLY A 390 -23.05 -4.65 -3.65
N ARG A 391 -22.47 -4.12 -2.57
CA ARG A 391 -22.98 -4.23 -1.19
C ARG A 391 -24.28 -3.45 -0.94
N LEU A 392 -25.29 -4.13 -0.38
CA LEU A 392 -26.40 -3.51 0.35
C LEU A 392 -25.93 -3.08 1.76
N PRO A 393 -26.43 -1.97 2.33
CA PRO A 393 -26.10 -1.58 3.69
C PRO A 393 -26.34 -2.72 4.68
N CYS A 394 -25.43 -2.90 5.63
CA CYS A 394 -25.52 -3.86 6.75
C CYS A 394 -25.39 -5.37 6.43
N GLU A 395 -25.31 -5.78 5.16
CA GLU A 395 -25.08 -7.21 4.85
C GLU A 395 -23.57 -7.56 4.80
N PRO A 396 -23.16 -8.72 5.35
CA PRO A 396 -21.86 -9.31 5.09
C PRO A 396 -21.79 -9.78 3.63
N VAL A 397 -20.76 -9.34 2.90
CA VAL A 397 -20.55 -9.79 1.52
C VAL A 397 -19.42 -10.83 1.52
N PRO A 398 -19.69 -12.12 1.20
CA PRO A 398 -18.64 -13.12 1.05
C PRO A 398 -17.81 -12.86 -0.22
N PRO A 399 -16.60 -13.43 -0.34
CA PRO A 399 -15.87 -13.39 -1.60
C PRO A 399 -16.70 -14.06 -2.72
N PRO A 400 -16.57 -13.62 -3.98
CA PRO A 400 -17.29 -14.23 -5.09
C PRO A 400 -16.86 -15.70 -5.27
N PRO A 401 -17.70 -16.55 -5.88
CA PRO A 401 -17.32 -17.92 -6.24
C PRO A 401 -15.99 -17.95 -7.02
N ALA A 402 -15.20 -18.99 -6.80
CA ALA A 402 -13.91 -19.12 -7.48
C ALA A 402 -14.13 -19.18 -9.01
N GLY A 403 -13.39 -18.34 -9.76
CA GLY A 403 -13.55 -18.23 -11.21
C GLY A 403 -14.72 -17.38 -11.68
N ALA A 404 -15.49 -16.75 -10.78
CA ALA A 404 -16.56 -15.85 -11.19
C ALA A 404 -16.01 -14.64 -11.98
N SER A 405 -16.68 -14.33 -13.08
CA SER A 405 -16.45 -13.07 -13.79
C SER A 405 -16.82 -11.90 -12.90
N LEU A 406 -15.93 -10.90 -12.82
CA LEU A 406 -16.18 -9.66 -12.07
C LEU A 406 -16.78 -8.55 -12.96
N ALA A 407 -17.00 -8.83 -14.25
CA ALA A 407 -17.69 -7.90 -15.13
C ALA A 407 -19.14 -7.71 -14.65
N GLY A 408 -19.59 -6.46 -14.57
CA GLY A 408 -20.99 -6.16 -14.26
C GLY A 408 -21.91 -6.55 -15.42
N PRO A 409 -23.20 -6.84 -15.16
CA PRO A 409 -24.20 -6.92 -16.23
C PRO A 409 -24.20 -5.61 -17.04
N GLU A 410 -24.46 -5.71 -18.34
CA GLU A 410 -24.58 -4.55 -19.23
C GLU A 410 -25.53 -3.51 -18.63
N ARG A 411 -25.12 -2.23 -18.65
CA ARG A 411 -25.90 -1.11 -18.09
C ARG A 411 -27.30 -1.12 -18.72
N GLN A 412 -28.32 -1.47 -17.94
CA GLN A 412 -29.70 -1.26 -18.37
C GLN A 412 -30.02 0.24 -18.24
N MET A 413 -29.98 0.94 -19.38
CA MET A 413 -30.30 2.36 -19.51
C MET A 413 -31.83 2.53 -19.41
N GLY A 414 -32.37 2.46 -18.19
CA GLY A 414 -33.77 2.79 -17.92
C GLY A 414 -33.94 4.26 -17.54
N ALA A 415 -35.10 4.86 -17.84
CA ALA A 415 -35.46 6.18 -17.33
C ALA A 415 -35.65 6.11 -15.80
N HIS A 416 -34.97 6.98 -15.06
CA HIS A 416 -34.94 6.97 -13.60
C HIS A 416 -36.03 7.88 -13.01
N GLY A 417 -36.68 7.42 -11.94
CA GLY A 417 -37.68 8.21 -11.21
C GLY A 417 -37.06 9.36 -10.42
N GLU A 418 -37.81 10.46 -10.27
CA GLU A 418 -37.35 11.73 -9.70
C GLU A 418 -37.08 11.69 -8.16
N ASP A 419 -37.36 10.56 -7.49
CA ASP A 419 -37.34 10.41 -6.02
C ASP A 419 -36.26 9.43 -5.48
N GLU A 420 -35.05 9.42 -6.02
CA GLU A 420 -33.96 8.63 -5.43
C GLU A 420 -33.19 9.40 -4.34
N TRP A 421 -33.32 8.91 -3.10
CA TRP A 421 -32.64 9.49 -1.94
C TRP A 421 -31.16 9.06 -1.90
N PRO A 422 -30.22 9.98 -1.56
CA PRO A 422 -28.79 9.67 -1.49
C PRO A 422 -28.44 8.88 -0.22
N GLU A 423 -28.67 7.57 -0.27
CA GLU A 423 -28.41 6.62 0.84
C GLU A 423 -26.96 6.12 0.89
N ALA A 424 -26.21 6.26 -0.20
CA ALA A 424 -24.81 5.84 -0.29
C ALA A 424 -23.85 7.03 -0.16
N GLY A 425 -22.56 6.72 -0.03
CA GLY A 425 -21.50 7.73 -0.04
C GLY A 425 -20.28 7.26 -0.81
N LEU A 426 -19.83 8.09 -1.75
CA LEU A 426 -18.58 7.92 -2.46
C LEU A 426 -17.49 8.73 -1.74
N ALA A 427 -16.35 8.11 -1.47
CA ALA A 427 -15.23 8.78 -0.80
C ALA A 427 -13.89 8.20 -1.23
N PHE A 428 -12.89 9.07 -1.31
CA PHE A 428 -11.49 8.69 -1.52
C PHE A 428 -10.55 9.69 -0.86
N THR A 429 -9.24 9.40 -0.85
CA THR A 429 -8.21 10.28 -0.31
C THR A 429 -7.15 10.52 -1.38
N ALA A 430 -6.82 11.79 -1.63
CA ALA A 430 -5.89 12.22 -2.67
C ALA A 430 -5.24 13.55 -2.24
N PRO A 431 -4.17 14.02 -2.93
CA PRO A 431 -3.60 15.35 -2.71
C PRO A 431 -4.68 16.44 -2.77
N ALA A 432 -4.50 17.53 -2.02
CA ALA A 432 -5.50 18.60 -1.92
C ALA A 432 -5.84 19.23 -3.29
N SER A 433 -4.84 19.40 -4.14
CA SER A 433 -4.94 19.88 -5.52
C SER A 433 -5.81 18.96 -6.37
N VAL A 434 -5.60 17.65 -6.29
CA VAL A 434 -6.40 16.64 -6.99
C VAL A 434 -7.86 16.67 -6.52
N VAL A 435 -8.09 16.80 -5.21
CA VAL A 435 -9.47 16.92 -4.69
C VAL A 435 -10.12 18.21 -5.15
N ALA A 436 -9.40 19.33 -5.16
CA ALA A 436 -9.90 20.60 -5.67
C ALA A 436 -10.22 20.53 -7.17
N LEU A 437 -9.32 19.97 -7.99
CA LEU A 437 -9.54 19.74 -9.41
C LEU A 437 -10.79 18.88 -9.67
N PHE A 438 -10.96 17.80 -8.91
CA PHE A 438 -12.12 16.92 -9.03
C PHE A 438 -13.43 17.62 -8.63
N GLN A 439 -13.39 18.46 -7.59
CA GLN A 439 -14.52 19.30 -7.19
C GLN A 439 -14.89 20.31 -8.29
N THR A 440 -13.90 20.98 -8.88
CA THR A 440 -14.09 21.89 -10.01
C THR A 440 -14.74 21.20 -11.20
N ALA A 441 -14.29 20.00 -11.55
CA ALA A 441 -14.88 19.21 -12.63
C ALA A 441 -16.35 18.86 -12.33
N ILE A 442 -16.69 18.43 -11.11
CA ILE A 442 -18.08 18.15 -10.74
C ILE A 442 -18.97 19.40 -10.91
N LEU A 443 -18.47 20.58 -10.54
CA LEU A 443 -19.21 21.84 -10.64
C LEU A 443 -19.44 22.25 -12.10
N ALA A 444 -18.48 22.00 -13.00
CA ALA A 444 -18.61 22.25 -14.43
C ALA A 444 -19.73 21.41 -15.10
N PHE A 445 -20.10 20.27 -14.52
CA PHE A 445 -21.14 19.38 -15.03
C PHE A 445 -22.48 19.50 -14.27
N ARG A 446 -22.53 20.32 -13.21
CA ARG A 446 -23.73 20.52 -12.38
C ARG A 446 -24.60 21.64 -12.97
N GLY A 447 -25.86 21.34 -13.24
CA GLY A 447 -26.87 22.35 -13.61
C GLY A 447 -27.34 23.20 -12.42
N PRO A 448 -27.99 24.35 -12.66
CA PRO A 448 -28.55 25.19 -11.60
C PRO A 448 -29.54 24.41 -10.72
N GLY A 449 -29.39 24.52 -9.39
CA GLY A 449 -30.25 23.84 -8.42
C GLY A 449 -30.01 22.34 -8.24
N GLN A 450 -29.11 21.73 -9.03
CA GLN A 450 -28.78 20.31 -8.90
C GLN A 450 -27.86 20.03 -7.70
N ALA A 451 -27.98 18.83 -7.15
CA ALA A 451 -27.08 18.34 -6.12
C ALA A 451 -25.69 18.00 -6.70
N HIS A 452 -24.65 18.04 -5.86
CA HIS A 452 -23.28 17.70 -6.27
C HIS A 452 -23.14 16.28 -6.86
N TRP A 453 -23.97 15.32 -6.43
CA TRP A 453 -23.92 13.97 -6.97
C TRP A 453 -24.44 13.88 -8.41
N GLN A 454 -25.36 14.75 -8.82
CA GLN A 454 -25.86 14.82 -10.20
C GLN A 454 -24.78 15.37 -11.13
N GLY A 455 -24.04 16.40 -10.69
CA GLY A 455 -22.86 16.89 -11.42
C GLY A 455 -21.76 15.82 -11.54
N LEU A 456 -21.55 15.00 -10.49
CA LEU A 456 -20.63 13.87 -10.54
C LEU A 456 -21.11 12.80 -11.53
N GLU A 457 -22.38 12.45 -11.53
CA GLU A 457 -22.94 11.48 -12.47
C GLU A 457 -22.76 11.95 -13.92
N ALA A 458 -23.11 13.19 -14.23
CA ALA A 458 -22.93 13.77 -15.56
C ALA A 458 -21.45 13.82 -15.99
N LEU A 459 -20.53 14.14 -15.08
CA LEU A 459 -19.09 14.06 -15.33
C LEU A 459 -18.65 12.63 -15.70
N LEU A 460 -19.06 11.64 -14.90
CA LEU A 460 -18.67 10.25 -15.13
C LEU A 460 -19.23 9.68 -16.43
N ASP A 461 -20.47 10.03 -16.79
CA ASP A 461 -21.08 9.57 -18.04
C ASP A 461 -20.44 10.21 -19.26
N HIS A 462 -20.09 11.51 -19.19
CA HIS A 462 -19.34 12.18 -20.25
C HIS A 462 -17.98 11.51 -20.48
N VAL A 463 -17.17 11.39 -19.42
CA VAL A 463 -15.83 10.77 -19.49
C VAL A 463 -15.91 9.31 -19.95
N THR A 464 -16.92 8.56 -19.49
CA THR A 464 -17.14 7.18 -19.93
C THR A 464 -17.45 7.10 -21.41
N THR A 465 -18.27 8.03 -21.93
CA THR A 465 -18.64 8.10 -23.35
C THR A 465 -17.42 8.41 -24.22
N GLU A 466 -16.65 9.45 -23.87
CA GLU A 466 -15.45 9.86 -24.61
C GLU A 466 -14.42 8.72 -24.69
N TRP A 467 -14.05 8.16 -23.54
CA TRP A 467 -13.05 7.09 -23.49
C TRP A 467 -13.54 5.78 -24.12
N ALA A 468 -14.82 5.44 -24.02
CA ALA A 468 -15.36 4.24 -24.65
C ALA A 468 -15.40 4.34 -26.19
N GLY A 469 -15.50 5.57 -26.72
CA GLY A 469 -15.49 5.89 -28.14
C GLY A 469 -14.10 5.91 -28.79
N GLN A 470 -13.01 5.90 -28.02
CA GLN A 470 -11.66 5.89 -28.59
C GLN A 470 -11.37 4.61 -29.41
N PRO A 471 -10.60 4.71 -30.52
CA PRO A 471 -10.33 3.57 -31.38
C PRO A 471 -9.70 2.40 -30.62
N ARG A 472 -10.35 1.23 -30.69
CA ARG A 472 -9.83 0.01 -30.08
C ARG A 472 -8.82 -0.65 -31.00
N HIS A 473 -7.79 -1.25 -30.41
CA HIS A 473 -6.95 -2.23 -31.11
C HIS A 473 -7.85 -3.31 -31.77
N ARG A 474 -7.54 -3.68 -33.01
CA ARG A 474 -8.40 -4.57 -33.83
C ARG A 474 -8.50 -5.99 -33.27
N ASP A 475 -7.56 -6.40 -32.44
CA ASP A 475 -7.51 -7.75 -31.90
C ASP A 475 -8.51 -7.94 -30.74
N PRO A 476 -9.54 -8.81 -30.90
CA PRO A 476 -10.55 -9.04 -29.87
C PRO A 476 -9.98 -9.69 -28.59
N VAL A 477 -8.79 -10.28 -28.64
CA VAL A 477 -8.13 -10.91 -27.48
C VAL A 477 -7.84 -9.88 -26.39
N PHE A 478 -7.44 -8.66 -26.74
CA PHE A 478 -7.13 -7.62 -25.76
C PHE A 478 -8.38 -7.13 -25.03
N ALA A 479 -9.51 -7.00 -25.74
CA ALA A 479 -10.77 -6.62 -25.13
C ALA A 479 -11.30 -7.72 -24.21
N ARG A 480 -11.20 -9.00 -24.63
CA ARG A 480 -11.56 -10.17 -23.80
C ARG A 480 -10.76 -10.19 -22.49
N ASP A 481 -9.45 -9.93 -22.56
CA ASP A 481 -8.55 -9.97 -21.40
C ASP A 481 -8.51 -8.63 -20.62
N GLY A 482 -9.45 -7.72 -20.90
CA GLY A 482 -9.61 -6.47 -20.15
C GLY A 482 -8.47 -5.46 -20.32
N TRP A 483 -7.75 -5.51 -21.45
CA TRP A 483 -6.60 -4.64 -21.76
C TRP A 483 -5.48 -4.72 -20.72
N ARG A 484 -5.22 -5.93 -20.23
CA ARG A 484 -4.28 -6.21 -19.16
C ARG A 484 -3.42 -7.41 -19.51
N CYS A 485 -2.21 -7.43 -18.97
CA CYS A 485 -1.38 -8.62 -19.00
C CYS A 485 -2.04 -9.75 -18.19
N ALA A 486 -2.24 -10.91 -18.81
CA ALA A 486 -2.85 -12.07 -18.19
C ALA A 486 -1.92 -12.82 -17.22
N VAL A 487 -0.59 -12.59 -17.29
CA VAL A 487 0.35 -13.17 -16.32
C VAL A 487 -0.09 -12.78 -14.90
N PRO A 488 -0.28 -13.75 -13.98
CA PRO A 488 -0.88 -13.50 -12.68
C PRO A 488 -0.12 -12.45 -11.87
N GLY A 489 -0.87 -11.54 -11.23
CA GLY A 489 -0.32 -10.45 -10.43
C GLY A 489 0.34 -9.30 -11.21
N CYS A 490 0.47 -9.39 -12.55
CA CYS A 490 1.04 -8.32 -13.37
C CYS A 490 0.08 -7.14 -13.49
N THR A 491 0.55 -5.91 -13.24
CA THR A 491 -0.30 -4.71 -13.32
C THR A 491 -0.16 -3.94 -14.65
N SER A 492 0.54 -4.50 -15.64
CA SER A 492 0.75 -3.82 -16.93
C SER A 492 -0.52 -3.80 -17.79
N ARG A 493 -0.86 -2.62 -18.31
CA ARG A 493 -1.91 -2.41 -19.32
C ARG A 493 -1.41 -1.81 -20.64
N ARG A 494 -0.09 -1.68 -20.81
CA ARG A 494 0.54 -1.11 -22.00
C ARG A 494 1.50 -2.07 -22.65
N ASN A 495 1.80 -1.80 -23.93
CA ASN A 495 2.65 -2.61 -24.79
C ASN A 495 2.20 -4.07 -24.75
N LEU A 496 0.91 -4.30 -24.98
CA LEU A 496 0.29 -5.61 -24.93
C LEU A 496 0.51 -6.32 -26.26
N HIS A 497 0.92 -7.58 -26.17
CA HIS A 497 1.13 -8.47 -27.29
C HIS A 497 0.14 -9.64 -27.18
N ASP A 498 -0.33 -10.08 -28.33
CA ASP A 498 -0.98 -11.38 -28.48
C ASP A 498 0.08 -12.49 -28.41
N HIS A 499 -0.24 -13.57 -27.71
CA HIS A 499 0.65 -14.69 -27.48
C HIS A 499 -0.09 -16.02 -27.56
N HIS A 500 0.47 -16.95 -28.33
CA HIS A 500 -0.05 -18.31 -28.45
C HIS A 500 0.42 -19.20 -27.29
N LEU A 501 -0.50 -19.80 -26.54
CA LEU A 501 -0.22 -20.73 -25.43
C LEU A 501 0.50 -21.99 -25.91
N LEU A 502 -0.03 -22.64 -26.94
CA LEU A 502 0.70 -23.60 -27.77
C LEU A 502 1.35 -22.82 -28.92
N PHE A 503 2.68 -22.77 -28.93
CA PHE A 503 3.42 -22.06 -29.98
C PHE A 503 3.06 -22.57 -31.38
N ARG A 504 2.96 -21.65 -32.34
CA ARG A 504 2.74 -21.98 -33.76
C ARG A 504 3.82 -22.91 -34.32
N SER A 505 5.08 -22.74 -33.89
CA SER A 505 6.18 -23.63 -34.27
C SER A 505 6.02 -25.07 -33.73
N ARG A 506 5.07 -25.31 -32.83
CA ARG A 506 4.74 -26.61 -32.24
C ARG A 506 3.30 -27.05 -32.59
N GLY A 507 2.72 -26.50 -33.66
CA GLY A 507 1.40 -26.90 -34.15
C GLY A 507 0.21 -26.16 -33.53
N GLY A 508 0.43 -25.10 -32.74
CA GLY A 508 -0.67 -24.30 -32.21
C GLY A 508 -1.43 -23.51 -33.27
N ASP A 509 -2.77 -23.48 -33.14
CA ASP A 509 -3.66 -22.75 -34.04
C ASP A 509 -3.74 -21.25 -33.70
N ASN A 510 -4.48 -20.48 -34.51
CA ASN A 510 -4.79 -19.06 -34.26
C ASN A 510 -6.16 -18.86 -33.56
N GLY A 511 -6.70 -19.91 -32.95
CA GLY A 511 -7.96 -19.87 -32.21
C GLY A 511 -7.87 -18.94 -31.01
N ARG A 512 -9.00 -18.33 -30.62
CA ARG A 512 -9.03 -17.42 -29.46
C ARG A 512 -8.63 -18.14 -28.17
N GLU A 513 -8.97 -19.42 -28.05
CA GLU A 513 -8.63 -20.28 -26.90
C GLU A 513 -7.13 -20.54 -26.77
N ASN A 514 -6.38 -20.50 -27.88
CA ASN A 514 -4.93 -20.62 -27.88
C ASN A 514 -4.21 -19.27 -27.73
N ARG A 515 -4.93 -18.14 -27.65
CA ARG A 515 -4.35 -16.79 -27.69
C ARG A 515 -4.63 -16.04 -26.40
N ILE A 516 -3.62 -15.38 -25.83
CA ILE A 516 -3.71 -14.66 -24.56
C ILE A 516 -2.94 -13.33 -24.60
N THR A 517 -3.44 -12.31 -23.91
CA THR A 517 -2.80 -11.01 -23.80
C THR A 517 -1.67 -11.02 -22.78
N VAL A 518 -0.46 -10.65 -23.19
CA VAL A 518 0.69 -10.48 -22.28
C VAL A 518 1.41 -9.16 -22.57
N CYS A 519 2.00 -8.53 -21.56
CA CYS A 519 2.82 -7.34 -21.82
C CYS A 519 4.13 -7.73 -22.51
N ALA A 520 4.74 -6.81 -23.28
CA ALA A 520 5.97 -7.04 -24.01
C ALA A 520 7.10 -7.60 -23.12
N ALA A 521 7.20 -7.14 -21.87
CA ALA A 521 8.20 -7.63 -20.92
C ALA A 521 7.96 -9.11 -20.56
N HIS A 522 6.72 -9.52 -20.29
CA HIS A 522 6.40 -10.92 -20.03
C HIS A 522 6.48 -11.78 -21.29
N HIS A 523 6.08 -11.25 -22.45
CA HIS A 523 6.19 -11.97 -23.71
C HIS A 523 7.66 -12.30 -24.01
N LEU A 524 8.51 -11.27 -24.10
CA LEU A 524 9.88 -11.39 -24.59
C LEU A 524 10.84 -11.89 -23.51
N HIS A 525 10.75 -11.36 -22.28
CA HIS A 525 11.71 -11.64 -21.21
C HIS A 525 11.17 -12.59 -20.12
N GLY A 526 9.89 -12.92 -20.18
CA GLY A 526 9.27 -13.94 -19.35
C GLY A 526 9.20 -15.28 -20.09
N ILE A 527 8.26 -15.38 -21.04
CA ILE A 527 7.91 -16.63 -21.72
C ILE A 527 9.02 -17.09 -22.66
N HIS A 528 9.41 -16.24 -23.63
CA HIS A 528 10.46 -16.62 -24.60
C HIS A 528 11.84 -16.80 -23.97
N ALA A 529 12.11 -16.14 -22.83
CA ALA A 529 13.33 -16.33 -22.07
C ALA A 529 13.27 -17.53 -21.09
N GLY A 530 12.17 -18.29 -21.07
CA GLY A 530 12.03 -19.50 -20.24
C GLY A 530 11.88 -19.24 -18.74
N ARG A 531 11.63 -18.00 -18.32
CA ARG A 531 11.41 -17.63 -16.90
C ARG A 531 9.95 -17.79 -16.48
N VAL A 532 9.05 -17.78 -17.45
CA VAL A 532 7.61 -18.00 -17.28
C VAL A 532 7.17 -19.11 -18.24
N ARG A 533 6.31 -20.02 -17.79
CA ARG A 533 5.63 -21.00 -18.65
C ARG A 533 4.13 -20.78 -18.57
N ALA A 534 3.43 -20.99 -19.69
CA ALA A 534 1.99 -20.88 -19.79
C ALA A 534 1.45 -22.00 -20.69
N TRP A 535 0.37 -22.66 -20.28
CA TRP A 535 -0.34 -23.66 -21.09
C TRP A 535 -1.79 -23.81 -20.60
N GLY A 536 -2.66 -24.39 -21.43
CA GLY A 536 -4.08 -24.56 -21.13
C GLY A 536 -4.98 -23.83 -22.13
N VAL A 537 -6.14 -23.37 -21.67
CA VAL A 537 -7.20 -22.77 -22.51
C VAL A 537 -7.51 -21.35 -22.01
N ALA A 538 -7.34 -20.35 -22.88
CA ALA A 538 -7.65 -18.97 -22.57
C ALA A 538 -9.17 -18.71 -22.48
N PRO A 539 -9.62 -17.71 -21.70
CA PRO A 539 -8.80 -16.83 -20.86
C PRO A 539 -8.53 -17.36 -19.45
N ASP A 540 -9.44 -18.16 -18.89
CA ASP A 540 -9.45 -18.43 -17.45
C ASP A 540 -8.78 -19.75 -17.05
N ASP A 541 -8.62 -20.69 -17.99
CA ASP A 541 -8.05 -22.02 -17.74
C ASP A 541 -6.58 -22.12 -18.19
N VAL A 542 -5.80 -21.07 -17.91
CA VAL A 542 -4.36 -21.04 -18.19
C VAL A 542 -3.59 -21.37 -16.93
N THR A 543 -2.74 -22.38 -17.00
CA THR A 543 -1.74 -22.67 -15.96
C THR A 543 -0.49 -21.84 -16.23
N TRP A 544 -0.05 -21.12 -15.21
CA TRP A 544 1.14 -20.27 -15.22
C TRP A 544 2.18 -20.81 -14.26
N GLU A 545 3.43 -20.75 -14.67
CA GLU A 545 4.57 -20.91 -13.78
C GLU A 545 5.51 -19.74 -13.91
N LEU A 546 5.92 -19.16 -12.78
CA LEU A 546 6.85 -18.04 -12.72
C LEU A 546 8.13 -18.45 -11.99
N GLY A 547 9.26 -17.84 -12.37
CA GLY A 547 10.57 -18.14 -11.78
C GLY A 547 11.02 -19.56 -12.11
N VAL A 548 10.81 -19.99 -13.35
CA VAL A 548 11.19 -21.32 -13.83
C VAL A 548 12.71 -21.45 -13.89
N ARG A 549 13.22 -22.60 -13.43
CA ARG A 549 14.64 -22.96 -13.41
C ARG A 549 14.82 -24.40 -13.90
N GLN A 550 15.93 -24.66 -14.56
CA GLN A 550 16.25 -26.01 -15.01
C GLN A 550 16.45 -26.94 -13.80
N GLY A 551 15.78 -28.09 -13.80
CA GLY A 551 15.91 -29.12 -12.77
C GLY A 551 15.42 -28.72 -11.37
N ARG A 552 14.63 -27.65 -11.24
CA ARG A 552 14.05 -27.21 -9.96
C ARG A 552 12.59 -26.81 -10.14
N GLU A 553 11.80 -26.92 -9.08
CA GLU A 553 10.43 -26.41 -9.06
C GLU A 553 10.39 -24.89 -9.37
N PRO A 554 9.34 -24.43 -10.08
CA PRO A 554 9.10 -23.02 -10.31
C PRO A 554 8.87 -22.29 -8.99
N LEU A 555 9.11 -20.98 -8.97
CA LEU A 555 8.85 -20.17 -7.78
C LEU A 555 7.36 -20.16 -7.42
N LEU A 556 6.50 -20.01 -8.42
CA LEU A 556 5.05 -19.97 -8.28
C LEU A 556 4.40 -20.81 -9.38
N ARG A 557 3.31 -21.51 -9.04
CA ARG A 557 2.39 -22.13 -10.00
C ARG A 557 0.97 -21.64 -9.72
N LEU A 558 0.27 -21.22 -10.77
CA LEU A 558 -1.09 -20.68 -10.68
C LEU A 558 -1.98 -21.24 -11.81
N ARG A 559 -3.29 -21.33 -11.58
CA ARG A 559 -4.32 -21.56 -12.60
C ARG A 559 -5.21 -20.32 -12.65
N GLY A 560 -5.17 -19.58 -13.75
CA GLY A 560 -5.62 -18.19 -13.78
C GLY A 560 -4.88 -17.39 -12.70
N ASP A 561 -5.61 -16.69 -11.83
CA ASP A 561 -5.07 -15.96 -10.68
C ASP A 561 -5.03 -16.77 -9.36
N ARG A 562 -5.35 -18.07 -9.37
CA ARG A 562 -5.36 -18.93 -8.16
C ARG A 562 -4.04 -19.66 -7.99
N TYR A 563 -3.46 -19.61 -6.80
CA TYR A 563 -2.29 -20.40 -6.43
C TYR A 563 -2.63 -21.89 -6.43
N VAL A 564 -1.76 -22.69 -7.03
CA VAL A 564 -1.85 -24.15 -7.02
C VAL A 564 -0.69 -24.65 -6.18
N SER A 565 -0.96 -25.36 -5.10
CA SER A 565 0.10 -26.07 -4.36
C SER A 565 0.85 -26.99 -5.33
N PRO A 566 2.18 -27.17 -5.18
CA PRO A 566 2.87 -28.23 -5.91
C PRO A 566 2.10 -29.53 -5.66
N ALA A 567 1.80 -30.29 -6.71
CA ALA A 567 1.20 -31.61 -6.55
C ALA A 567 2.10 -32.41 -5.59
N ALA A 568 1.49 -32.97 -4.53
CA ALA A 568 2.19 -33.73 -3.50
C ALA A 568 2.92 -34.94 -4.06
#